data_AF-A0A2D7RPL4-F1
#
_entry.id   AF-A0A2D7RPL4-F1
#
_cell.length_a   1.000
_cell.length_b   1.000
_cell.length_c   1.000
_cell.angle_alpha   90.00
_cell.angle_beta   90.00
_cell.angle_gamma   90.00
#
_symmetry.space_group_name_H-M   'P 1'
#
loop_
_entity.id
_entity.type
_entity.pdbx_description
1 polymer ?
#
loop_
_entity_poly.entity_id
_entity_poly.type
_entity_poly.pdbx_seq_one_letter_code
_entity_poly.pdbx_strand_id
1 'polypeptide(L)'
;MAANPMTQFTVYRLGPEIKFGDIDLSFTNSSLFMIISATVICVFLYFSTKNKQIIPNKIQLISEMLYNFIAKMINDTAGSKAKPYFPFIFSLFVFVLLCNMVGMLPYSFTVTSHIIVTLIMAIFIFIAVTIIGFVKHGFKYLSIF
;
A
#
# COMPACT_ATOMS: atom_id res chain seq x y z
N MET A 1 6.91 33.73 16.08
CA MET A 1 7.74 32.52 15.96
C MET A 1 7.18 31.72 14.80
N ALA A 2 7.86 31.70 13.65
CA ALA A 2 7.36 30.97 12.48
C ALA A 2 7.22 29.48 12.84
N ALA A 3 6.05 28.89 12.59
CA ALA A 3 5.86 27.44 12.77
C ALA A 3 6.91 26.72 11.92
N ASN A 4 7.77 25.92 12.56
CA ASN A 4 8.79 25.17 11.84
C ASN A 4 8.07 24.21 10.86
N PRO A 5 8.28 24.31 9.54
CA PRO A 5 7.53 23.53 8.56
C PRO A 5 7.76 22.02 8.68
N MET A 6 8.79 21.58 9.42
CA MET A 6 9.07 20.17 9.68
C MET A 6 8.25 19.56 10.80
N THR A 7 7.54 20.36 11.62
CA THR A 7 6.75 19.83 12.74
C THR A 7 5.65 18.89 12.28
N GLN A 8 5.12 19.07 11.07
CA GLN A 8 4.08 18.22 10.48
C GLN A 8 4.51 16.77 10.24
N PHE A 9 5.82 16.50 10.12
CA PHE A 9 6.37 15.16 9.88
C PHE A 9 6.90 14.49 11.16
N THR A 10 6.63 15.08 12.33
CA THR A 10 7.11 14.53 13.59
C THR A 10 6.26 13.33 14.01
N VAL A 11 6.92 12.20 14.26
CA VAL A 11 6.27 11.00 14.80
C VAL A 11 6.22 11.14 16.31
N TYR A 12 5.02 11.17 16.86
CA TYR A 12 4.79 11.14 18.31
C TYR A 12 3.89 9.95 18.67
N ARG A 13 3.99 9.54 19.94
CA ARG A 13 3.22 8.44 20.52
C ARG A 13 1.82 8.96 20.91
N LEU A 14 0.79 8.16 20.66
CA LEU A 14 -0.62 8.48 20.94
C LEU A 14 -1.17 7.72 22.16
N GLY A 15 -0.37 6.84 22.78
CA GLY A 15 -0.80 5.94 23.86
C GLY A 15 0.31 5.58 24.83
N PRO A 16 0.06 4.63 25.75
CA PRO A 16 1.04 4.19 26.74
C PRO A 16 2.26 3.57 26.09
N GLU A 17 3.41 3.67 26.76
CA GLU A 17 4.64 3.05 26.27
C GLU A 17 4.55 1.53 26.38
N ILE A 18 4.58 0.86 25.24
CA ILE A 18 4.60 -0.61 25.16
C ILE A 18 6.01 -1.00 24.73
N LYS A 19 6.89 -1.20 25.71
CA LYS A 19 8.27 -1.65 25.49
C LYS A 19 8.38 -3.15 25.74
N PHE A 20 8.87 -3.88 24.75
CA PHE A 20 9.28 -5.27 24.88
C PHE A 20 10.81 -5.32 24.78
N GLY A 21 11.49 -5.26 25.93
CA GLY A 21 12.94 -5.13 25.98
C GLY A 21 13.40 -3.84 25.29
N ASP A 22 14.30 -3.96 24.31
CA ASP A 22 14.82 -2.82 23.53
C ASP A 22 13.91 -2.39 22.36
N ILE A 23 12.80 -3.10 22.12
CA ILE A 23 11.87 -2.80 21.03
C ILE A 23 10.71 -1.97 21.58
N ASP A 24 10.56 -0.76 21.06
CA ASP A 24 9.42 0.11 21.33
C ASP A 24 8.29 -0.16 20.32
N LEU A 25 7.20 -0.79 20.81
CA LEU A 25 5.99 -1.08 20.04
C LEU A 25 4.86 -0.07 20.33
N SER A 26 5.22 1.11 20.84
CA SER A 26 4.24 2.15 21.14
C SER A 26 3.45 2.57 19.91
N PHE A 27 2.15 2.80 20.11
CA PHE A 27 1.28 3.27 19.07
C PHE A 27 1.58 4.73 18.73
N THR A 28 1.86 5.02 17.46
CA THR A 28 2.24 6.35 16.97
C THR A 28 1.18 6.94 16.06
N ASN A 29 1.31 8.24 15.76
CA ASN A 29 0.49 8.88 14.74
C ASN A 29 0.62 8.19 13.38
N SER A 30 1.82 7.75 13.01
CA SER A 30 2.07 7.01 11.76
C SER A 30 1.27 5.71 11.70
N SER A 31 1.26 4.91 12.78
CA SER A 31 0.46 3.68 12.85
C SER A 31 -1.04 3.94 12.81
N LEU A 32 -1.50 5.04 13.43
CA LEU A 32 -2.90 5.44 13.35
C LEU A 32 -3.32 5.72 11.90
N PHE A 33 -2.58 6.55 11.18
CA PHE A 33 -2.94 6.90 9.80
C PHE A 33 -2.82 5.70 8.84
N MET A 34 -1.88 4.79 9.07
CA MET A 34 -1.82 3.51 8.33
C MET A 34 -3.08 2.65 8.54
N ILE A 35 -3.55 2.52 9.78
CA ILE A 35 -4.76 1.76 10.10
C ILE A 35 -5.99 2.44 9.51
N ILE A 36 -6.07 3.78 9.56
CA ILE A 36 -7.15 4.53 8.92
C ILE A 36 -7.16 4.24 7.41
N SER A 37 -6.01 4.38 6.73
CA SER A 37 -5.92 4.07 5.30
C SER A 37 -6.36 2.64 5.00
N ALA A 38 -5.84 1.64 5.72
CA ALA A 38 -6.21 0.24 5.52
C ALA A 38 -7.71 0.00 5.75
N THR A 39 -8.28 0.59 6.81
CA THR A 39 -9.70 0.46 7.14
C THR A 39 -10.57 1.09 6.07
N VAL A 40 -10.21 2.27 5.57
CA VAL A 40 -10.92 2.94 4.46
C VAL A 40 -10.89 2.07 3.20
N ILE A 41 -9.77 1.42 2.88
CA ILE A 41 -9.68 0.49 1.75
C ILE A 41 -10.64 -0.68 1.94
N CYS A 42 -10.59 -1.34 3.10
CA CYS A 42 -11.43 -2.50 3.39
C CYS A 42 -12.92 -2.14 3.32
N VAL A 43 -13.31 -1.02 3.92
CA VAL A 43 -14.69 -0.52 3.92
C VAL A 43 -15.12 -0.17 2.50
N PHE A 44 -14.29 0.56 1.73
CA PHE A 44 -14.59 0.92 0.35
C PHE A 44 -14.80 -0.31 -0.53
N LEU A 45 -13.86 -1.27 -0.50
CA LEU A 45 -13.96 -2.50 -1.29
C LEU A 45 -15.14 -3.38 -0.85
N TYR A 46 -15.41 -3.46 0.44
CA TYR A 46 -16.56 -4.22 0.97
C TYR A 46 -17.88 -3.63 0.46
N PHE A 47 -18.11 -2.32 0.63
CA PHE A 47 -19.33 -1.70 0.13
C PHE A 47 -19.46 -1.76 -1.39
N SER A 48 -18.34 -1.65 -2.11
CA SER A 48 -18.34 -1.74 -3.56
C SER A 48 -18.68 -3.14 -4.09
N THR A 49 -18.31 -4.19 -3.36
CA THR A 49 -18.50 -5.59 -3.78
C THR A 49 -19.71 -6.27 -3.17
N LYS A 50 -20.36 -5.67 -2.16
CA LYS A 50 -21.50 -6.27 -1.44
C LYS A 50 -22.72 -6.51 -2.35
N ASN A 51 -23.08 -5.53 -3.19
CA ASN A 51 -24.27 -5.58 -4.04
C ASN A 51 -23.88 -5.53 -5.51
N LYS A 52 -23.31 -6.62 -6.04
CA LYS A 52 -22.90 -6.70 -7.45
C LYS A 52 -24.14 -6.73 -8.34
N GLN A 53 -24.46 -5.59 -8.95
CA GLN A 53 -25.55 -5.45 -9.92
C GLN A 53 -24.97 -5.49 -11.34
N ILE A 54 -25.77 -5.98 -12.29
CA ILE A 54 -25.40 -6.01 -13.73
C ILE A 54 -25.25 -4.58 -14.27
N ILE A 55 -26.11 -3.66 -13.82
CA ILE A 55 -25.95 -2.22 -14.06
C ILE A 55 -25.21 -1.65 -12.84
N PRO A 56 -23.95 -1.19 -13.00
CA PRO A 56 -23.13 -0.82 -11.85
C PRO A 56 -23.64 0.49 -11.22
N ASN A 57 -23.71 0.49 -9.89
CA ASN A 57 -23.87 1.73 -9.13
C ASN A 57 -22.56 2.55 -9.16
N LYS A 58 -22.61 3.85 -8.85
CA LYS A 58 -21.46 4.76 -8.89
C LYS A 58 -20.23 4.25 -8.13
N ILE A 59 -20.42 3.67 -6.94
CA ILE A 59 -19.33 3.13 -6.11
C ILE A 59 -18.73 1.88 -6.76
N GLN A 60 -19.59 0.96 -7.23
CA GLN A 60 -19.19 -0.23 -7.99
C GLN A 60 -18.35 0.16 -9.20
N LEU A 61 -18.82 1.15 -9.99
CA LEU A 61 -18.13 1.66 -11.16
C LEU A 61 -16.71 2.14 -10.84
N ILE A 62 -16.52 2.91 -9.76
CA ILE A 62 -15.19 3.38 -9.36
C ILE A 62 -14.26 2.20 -9.06
N SER A 63 -14.74 1.20 -8.32
CA SER A 63 -13.92 0.02 -8.02
C SER A 63 -13.62 -0.85 -9.25
N GLU A 64 -14.57 -0.96 -10.19
CA GLU A 64 -14.39 -1.72 -11.42
C GLU A 64 -13.41 -1.02 -12.35
N MET A 65 -13.48 0.31 -12.48
CA MET A 65 -12.50 1.09 -13.22
C MET A 65 -11.10 0.92 -12.63
N LEU A 66 -10.97 1.01 -11.30
CA LEU A 66 -9.70 0.82 -10.61
C LEU A 66 -9.15 -0.59 -10.81
N TYR A 67 -10.00 -1.62 -10.69
CA TYR A 67 -9.63 -3.01 -10.94
C TYR A 67 -9.16 -3.21 -12.39
N ASN A 68 -9.92 -2.73 -13.37
CA ASN A 68 -9.62 -2.87 -14.78
C ASN A 68 -8.33 -2.11 -15.16
N PHE A 69 -8.11 -0.94 -14.58
CA PHE A 69 -6.88 -0.17 -14.77
C PHE A 69 -5.65 -0.97 -14.33
N ILE A 70 -5.67 -1.52 -13.10
CA ILE A 70 -4.55 -2.30 -12.57
C ILE A 70 -4.38 -3.62 -13.34
N ALA A 71 -5.49 -4.29 -13.67
CA ALA A 71 -5.45 -5.55 -14.40
C ALA A 71 -4.87 -5.37 -15.80
N LYS A 72 -5.26 -4.30 -16.49
CA LYS A 72 -4.71 -3.94 -17.80
C LYS A 72 -3.23 -3.60 -17.70
N MET A 73 -2.85 -2.75 -16.74
CA MET A 73 -1.44 -2.39 -16.52
C MET A 73 -0.54 -3.62 -16.31
N ILE A 74 -0.97 -4.56 -15.47
CA ILE A 74 -0.22 -5.79 -15.20
C ILE A 74 -0.13 -6.67 -16.46
N ASN A 75 -1.24 -6.80 -17.20
CA ASN A 75 -1.26 -7.60 -18.40
C ASN A 75 -0.39 -6.99 -19.51
N ASP A 76 -0.37 -5.66 -19.66
CA ASP A 76 0.44 -4.96 -20.65
C ASP A 76 1.94 -5.00 -20.30
N THR A 77 2.29 -5.00 -19.01
CA THR A 77 3.69 -4.97 -18.55
C THR A 77 4.30 -6.36 -18.40
N ALA A 78 3.58 -7.30 -17.78
CA ALA A 78 4.12 -8.61 -17.37
C ALA A 78 3.38 -9.79 -18.02
N GLY A 79 2.36 -9.52 -18.84
CA GLY A 79 1.60 -10.53 -19.57
C GLY A 79 0.64 -11.33 -18.69
N SER A 80 -0.06 -12.28 -19.32
CA SER A 80 -1.07 -13.13 -18.67
C SER A 80 -0.53 -14.03 -17.56
N LYS A 81 0.78 -14.32 -17.59
CA LYS A 81 1.48 -15.11 -16.55
C LYS A 81 1.58 -14.39 -15.21
N ALA A 82 1.34 -13.08 -15.18
CA ALA A 82 1.36 -12.28 -13.96
C ALA A 82 0.04 -12.25 -13.18
N LYS A 83 -1.03 -12.84 -13.72
CA LYS A 83 -2.35 -12.93 -13.06
C LYS A 83 -2.31 -13.45 -11.62
N PRO A 84 -1.50 -14.47 -11.25
CA PRO A 84 -1.44 -14.94 -9.86
C PRO A 84 -0.92 -13.87 -8.87
N TYR A 85 -0.13 -12.91 -9.33
CA TYR A 85 0.41 -11.83 -8.50
C TYR A 85 -0.53 -10.61 -8.42
N PHE A 86 -1.64 -10.64 -9.17
CA PHE A 86 -2.59 -9.54 -9.22
C PHE A 86 -3.09 -9.11 -7.84
N PRO A 87 -3.55 -10.00 -6.93
CA PRO A 87 -4.08 -9.56 -5.63
C PRO A 87 -3.06 -8.79 -4.80
N PHE A 88 -1.80 -9.23 -4.84
CA PHE A 88 -0.70 -8.56 -4.13
C PHE A 88 -0.43 -7.18 -4.71
N ILE A 89 -0.24 -7.09 -6.04
CA ILE A 89 0.03 -5.81 -6.73
C ILE A 89 -1.12 -4.83 -6.53
N PHE A 90 -2.37 -5.31 -6.65
CA PHE A 90 -3.57 -4.52 -6.39
C PHE A 90 -3.58 -3.95 -4.98
N SER A 91 -3.35 -4.80 -3.97
CA SER A 91 -3.35 -4.37 -2.56
C SER A 91 -2.30 -3.30 -2.29
N LEU A 92 -1.10 -3.48 -2.83
CA LEU A 92 0.02 -2.56 -2.66
C LEU A 92 -0.27 -1.22 -3.34
N PHE A 93 -0.78 -1.26 -4.56
CA PHE A 93 -1.14 -0.05 -5.31
C PHE A 93 -2.20 0.76 -4.57
N VAL A 94 -3.31 0.13 -4.17
CA VAL A 94 -4.42 0.81 -3.50
C VAL A 94 -3.99 1.34 -2.12
N PHE A 95 -3.14 0.59 -1.40
CA PHE A 95 -2.58 1.03 -0.13
C PHE A 95 -1.75 2.30 -0.27
N VAL A 96 -0.75 2.31 -1.17
CA VAL A 96 0.10 3.48 -1.40
C VAL A 96 -0.73 4.66 -1.91
N LEU A 97 -1.68 4.41 -2.82
CA LEU A 97 -2.59 5.43 -3.33
C LEU A 97 -3.37 6.09 -2.20
N LEU A 98 -4.02 5.31 -1.32
CA LEU A 98 -4.78 5.90 -0.23
C LEU A 98 -3.90 6.58 0.83
N CYS A 99 -2.73 6.02 1.16
CA CYS A 99 -1.82 6.72 2.08
C CYS A 99 -1.39 8.09 1.53
N ASN A 100 -1.15 8.18 0.22
CA ASN A 100 -0.85 9.45 -0.44
C ASN A 100 -2.07 10.40 -0.46
N MET A 101 -3.27 9.89 -0.76
CA MET A 101 -4.49 10.71 -0.74
C MET A 101 -4.84 11.21 0.65
N VAL A 102 -4.73 10.36 1.67
CA VAL A 102 -4.93 10.75 3.07
C VAL A 102 -3.88 11.78 3.48
N GLY A 103 -2.64 11.65 3.02
CA GLY A 103 -1.57 12.62 3.24
C GLY A 103 -1.84 14.02 2.68
N MET A 104 -2.74 14.17 1.69
CA MET A 104 -3.13 15.48 1.15
C MET A 104 -4.18 16.22 2.01
N LEU A 105 -4.81 15.54 2.97
CA LEU A 105 -5.80 16.17 3.84
C LEU A 105 -5.12 17.12 4.84
N PRO A 106 -5.69 18.31 5.09
CA PRO A 106 -5.17 19.20 6.13
C PRO A 106 -5.25 18.48 7.49
N TYR A 107 -4.21 18.68 8.32
CA TYR A 107 -4.03 18.01 9.62
C TYR A 107 -3.78 16.50 9.58
N SER A 108 -3.52 15.94 8.39
CA SER A 108 -3.15 14.54 8.23
C SER A 108 -1.66 14.29 8.37
N PHE A 109 -1.30 13.05 8.71
CA PHE A 109 0.09 12.60 8.72
C PHE A 109 0.44 11.83 7.45
N THR A 110 1.45 12.30 6.72
CA THR A 110 1.93 11.67 5.49
C THR A 110 2.87 10.50 5.81
N VAL A 111 2.30 9.31 5.98
CA VAL A 111 3.07 8.07 6.25
C VAL A 111 4.15 7.83 5.21
N THR A 112 3.86 8.12 3.93
CA THR A 112 4.78 7.90 2.80
C THR A 112 5.96 8.89 2.74
N SER A 113 5.93 9.98 3.52
CA SER A 113 7.08 10.90 3.64
C SER A 113 8.24 10.29 4.43
N HIS A 114 7.99 9.26 5.23
CA HIS A 114 9.04 8.53 5.93
C HIS A 114 9.68 7.50 5.01
N ILE A 115 10.94 7.74 4.66
CA ILE A 115 11.70 6.86 3.76
C ILE A 115 11.76 5.42 4.27
N ILE A 116 11.74 5.19 5.59
CA ILE A 116 11.78 3.84 6.15
C ILE A 116 10.57 3.00 5.71
N VAL A 117 9.38 3.61 5.59
CA VAL A 117 8.16 2.90 5.18
C VAL A 117 8.25 2.48 3.71
N THR A 118 8.62 3.41 2.83
CA THR A 118 8.71 3.15 1.39
C THR A 118 9.89 2.23 1.06
N LEU A 119 11.00 2.36 1.79
CA LEU A 119 12.19 1.51 1.64
C LEU A 119 11.88 0.05 2.02
N ILE A 120 11.20 -0.19 3.15
CA ILE A 120 10.83 -1.56 3.55
C ILE A 120 9.94 -2.21 2.50
N MET A 121 8.95 -1.47 1.97
CA MET A 121 8.09 -1.97 0.89
C MET A 121 8.91 -2.30 -0.38
N ALA A 122 9.83 -1.41 -0.77
CA ALA A 122 10.68 -1.61 -1.94
C ALA A 122 11.60 -2.82 -1.79
N ILE A 123 12.29 -2.95 -0.66
CA ILE A 123 13.17 -4.09 -0.36
C ILE A 123 12.37 -5.40 -0.35
N PHE A 124 11.18 -5.40 0.25
CA PHE A 124 10.31 -6.57 0.28
C PHE A 124 9.94 -7.04 -1.14
N ILE A 125 9.50 -6.13 -2.00
CA ILE A 125 9.17 -6.46 -3.40
C ILE A 125 10.41 -6.94 -4.15
N PHE A 126 11.55 -6.25 -3.98
CA PHE A 126 12.81 -6.58 -4.64
C PHE A 126 13.21 -8.03 -4.32
N ILE A 127 13.26 -8.38 -3.03
CA ILE A 127 13.58 -9.73 -2.58
C ILE A 127 12.54 -10.74 -3.10
N ALA A 128 11.25 -10.43 -3.01
CA ALA A 128 10.19 -11.32 -3.47
C ALA A 128 10.31 -11.64 -4.98
N VAL A 129 10.55 -10.63 -5.82
CA VAL A 129 10.73 -10.81 -7.27
C VAL A 129 12.01 -11.59 -7.58
N THR A 130 13.11 -11.33 -6.89
CA THR A 130 14.35 -12.08 -7.05
C THR A 130 14.14 -13.57 -6.70
N ILE A 131 13.50 -13.87 -5.57
CA ILE A 131 13.17 -15.25 -5.17
C ILE A 131 12.28 -15.91 -6.24
N ILE A 132 11.22 -15.24 -6.69
CA ILE A 132 10.34 -15.76 -7.74
C ILE A 132 11.11 -16.04 -9.04
N GLY A 133 12.06 -15.16 -9.40
CA GLY A 133 12.92 -15.31 -10.56
C GLY A 133 13.76 -16.59 -10.50
N PHE A 134 14.46 -16.82 -9.38
CA PHE A 134 15.23 -18.03 -9.16
C PHE A 134 14.35 -19.29 -9.08
N VAL A 135 13.18 -19.22 -8.45
CA VAL A 135 12.25 -20.38 -8.36
C VAL A 135 11.73 -20.78 -9.75
N LYS A 136 11.42 -19.82 -10.62
CA LYS A 136 10.85 -20.11 -11.95
C LYS A 136 11.90 -20.48 -13.00
N HIS A 137 13.11 -19.92 -12.92
CA HIS A 137 14.12 -20.05 -13.98
C HIS A 137 15.43 -20.70 -13.50
N GLY A 138 15.59 -20.99 -12.21
CA GLY A 138 16.81 -21.55 -11.63
C GLY A 138 18.03 -20.66 -11.90
N PHE A 139 19.16 -21.28 -12.20
CA PHE A 139 20.38 -20.57 -12.58
C PHE A 139 20.26 -19.78 -13.90
N LYS A 140 19.30 -20.13 -14.76
CA LYS A 140 19.03 -19.36 -15.99
C LYS A 140 18.47 -17.97 -15.70
N TYR A 141 17.97 -17.71 -14.49
CA TYR A 141 17.59 -16.36 -14.07
C TYR A 141 18.75 -15.36 -14.20
N LEU A 142 20.00 -15.79 -13.95
CA LEU A 142 21.16 -14.92 -14.07
C LEU A 142 21.47 -14.50 -15.51
N SER A 143 20.88 -15.12 -16.53
CA SER A 143 21.09 -14.74 -17.93
C SER A 143 20.38 -13.44 -18.34
N ILE A 144 19.65 -12.80 -17.42
CA ILE A 144 19.03 -11.48 -17.64
C ILE A 144 20.03 -10.33 -17.46
N PHE A 145 21.20 -10.61 -16.87
CA PHE A 145 22.32 -9.69 -16.71
C PHE A 145 23.38 -9.99 -17.78
#